data_AF-A0A8B6G8L9-F1
#
_entry.id   AF-A0A8B6G8L9-F1
#
_cell.length_a   1.000
_cell.length_b   1.000
_cell.length_c   1.000
_cell.angle_alpha   90.00
_cell.angle_beta   90.00
_cell.angle_gamma   90.00
#
_symmetry.space_group_name_H-M   'P 1'
#
loop_
_entity.id
_entity.type
_entity.pdbx_description
1 polymer ?
#
loop_
_entity_poly.entity_id
_entity_poly.type
_entity_poly.pdbx_seq_one_letter_code
_entity_poly.pdbx_strand_id
1 'polypeptide(L)'
;MILWLHLSNLKNLRDPTECELYWKNSLNPAINKKDFGKPEKDKLKKLVDKYDNKNWVAISKELGTNRTPFQCFQYYQQHLNELFTKRDWTETEDQILVDVVDSCRVGKIISWTQVSYFIEGRSSNQCALRWAQINPEIKRGKWSDEEDTVCIKNLVINSLRLGKDNTVNYEIV
;
A
#
# COMPACT_ATOMS: atom_id res chain seq x y z
N MET A 1 28.18 22.04 -5.78
CA MET A 1 27.82 21.46 -4.48
C MET A 1 26.54 22.16 -4.02
N ILE A 2 25.36 21.61 -4.34
CA ILE A 2 24.07 22.27 -4.10
C ILE A 2 23.80 22.28 -2.58
N LEU A 3 23.20 23.39 -2.09
CA LEU A 3 23.07 23.76 -0.67
C LEU A 3 22.09 22.89 0.16
N TRP A 4 22.27 21.57 0.21
CA TRP A 4 21.43 20.69 1.06
C TRP A 4 21.65 20.95 2.56
N LEU A 5 22.89 21.30 2.92
CA LEU A 5 23.27 21.69 4.29
C LEU A 5 22.59 22.96 4.77
N HIS A 6 22.19 23.87 3.88
CA HIS A 6 21.54 25.13 4.30
C HIS A 6 20.02 24.99 4.44
N LEU A 7 19.40 24.12 3.64
CA LEU A 7 17.96 23.84 3.71
C LEU A 7 17.57 22.97 4.91
N SER A 8 18.41 22.00 5.28
CA SER A 8 18.20 21.15 6.46
C SER A 8 18.39 21.91 7.77
N ASN A 9 19.35 22.83 7.81
CA ASN A 9 19.73 23.58 9.00
C ASN A 9 18.75 24.73 9.34
N LEU A 10 17.88 25.12 8.41
CA LEU A 10 16.94 26.22 8.66
C LEU A 10 15.82 25.85 9.63
N LYS A 11 15.52 24.55 9.88
CA LYS A 11 14.43 24.15 10.80
C LYS A 11 14.58 22.81 11.56
N ASN A 12 15.66 22.03 11.42
CA ASN A 12 15.79 20.69 12.05
C ASN A 12 14.60 19.73 11.75
N LEU A 13 13.86 19.95 10.66
CA LEU A 13 12.61 19.20 10.42
C LEU A 13 12.85 17.80 9.86
N ARG A 14 13.97 17.55 9.15
CA ARG A 14 14.32 16.25 8.56
C ARG A 14 15.83 16.10 8.32
N ASP A 15 16.23 14.84 8.18
CA ASP A 15 17.59 14.42 7.83
C ASP A 15 18.02 14.94 6.43
N PRO A 16 19.27 15.44 6.26
CA PRO A 16 19.75 15.96 4.98
C PRO A 16 19.73 14.94 3.83
N THR A 17 19.97 13.66 4.10
CA THR A 17 19.93 12.59 3.10
C THR A 17 18.50 12.30 2.67
N GLU A 18 17.52 12.33 3.58
CA GLU A 18 16.10 12.25 3.22
C GLU A 18 15.67 13.40 2.31
N CYS A 19 16.08 14.64 2.61
CA CYS A 19 15.85 15.78 1.73
C CYS A 19 16.44 15.53 0.34
N GLU A 20 17.67 15.00 0.29
CA GLU A 20 18.35 14.62 -0.95
C GLU A 20 17.58 13.64 -1.81
N LEU A 21 17.16 12.53 -1.19
CA LEU A 21 16.38 11.51 -1.85
C LEU A 21 15.03 12.04 -2.32
N TYR A 22 14.34 12.83 -1.51
CA TYR A 22 13.03 13.38 -1.86
C TYR A 22 13.11 14.31 -3.07
N TRP A 23 14.11 15.18 -3.14
CA TRP A 23 14.26 16.04 -4.30
C TRP A 23 14.67 15.26 -5.55
N LYS A 24 15.62 14.32 -5.43
CA LYS A 24 16.05 13.47 -6.56
C LYS A 24 14.92 12.60 -7.11
N ASN A 25 13.95 12.22 -6.28
CA ASN A 25 12.88 11.30 -6.67
C ASN A 25 11.51 11.96 -6.89
N SER A 26 11.27 13.18 -6.40
CA SER A 26 9.92 13.78 -6.39
C SER A 26 9.85 15.29 -6.66
N LEU A 27 10.79 16.10 -6.17
CA LEU A 27 10.69 17.57 -6.31
C LEU A 27 11.40 18.15 -7.53
N ASN A 28 12.47 17.52 -8.04
CA ASN A 28 13.20 18.06 -9.18
C ASN A 28 12.24 18.30 -10.37
N PRO A 29 12.11 19.55 -10.89
CA PRO A 29 11.17 19.89 -11.95
C PRO A 29 11.37 19.10 -13.25
N ALA A 30 12.58 18.59 -13.50
CA ALA A 30 12.88 17.77 -14.67
C ALA A 30 12.25 16.37 -14.60
N ILE A 31 11.79 15.91 -13.42
CA ILE A 31 11.20 14.58 -13.23
C ILE A 31 9.85 14.51 -13.94
N ASN A 32 9.68 13.47 -14.75
CA ASN A 32 8.41 13.16 -15.36
C ASN A 32 7.42 12.57 -14.33
N LYS A 33 6.31 13.27 -14.12
CA LYS A 33 5.25 12.90 -13.17
C LYS A 33 3.96 12.38 -13.81
N LYS A 34 3.93 12.25 -15.14
CA LYS A 34 2.75 11.74 -15.87
C LYS A 34 2.58 10.23 -15.64
N ASP A 35 1.48 9.65 -16.11
CA ASP A 35 1.34 8.19 -16.14
C ASP A 35 2.30 7.56 -17.16
N PHE A 36 2.65 6.29 -16.95
CA PHE A 36 3.47 5.55 -17.90
C PHE A 36 2.71 5.35 -19.23
N GLY A 37 3.27 5.86 -20.33
CA GLY A 37 2.68 5.70 -21.66
C GLY A 37 2.85 4.28 -22.20
N LYS A 38 1.95 3.80 -23.07
CA LYS A 38 2.10 2.46 -23.69
C LYS A 38 3.49 2.20 -24.32
N PRO A 39 4.03 3.07 -25.19
CA PRO A 39 5.37 2.84 -25.76
C PRO A 39 6.48 2.89 -24.70
N GLU A 40 6.31 3.70 -23.64
CA GLU A 40 7.23 3.76 -22.51
C GLU A 40 7.23 2.45 -21.72
N LYS A 41 6.04 1.88 -21.47
CA LYS A 41 5.87 0.59 -20.78
C LYS A 41 6.52 -0.56 -21.55
N ASP A 42 6.26 -0.62 -22.87
CA ASP A 42 6.81 -1.68 -23.73
C ASP A 42 8.34 -1.60 -23.79
N LYS A 43 8.90 -0.38 -23.84
CA LYS A 43 10.35 -0.17 -23.80
C LYS A 43 10.93 -0.53 -22.42
N LEU A 44 10.26 -0.13 -21.33
CA LEU A 44 10.69 -0.45 -19.98
C LEU A 44 10.78 -1.97 -19.77
N LYS A 45 9.78 -2.74 -20.22
CA LYS A 45 9.80 -4.20 -20.14
C LYS A 45 11.04 -4.79 -20.81
N LYS A 46 11.32 -4.38 -22.06
CA LYS A 46 12.52 -4.83 -22.79
C LYS A 46 13.84 -4.48 -22.10
N LEU A 47 13.92 -3.28 -21.51
CA LEU A 47 15.11 -2.83 -20.79
C LEU A 47 15.32 -3.63 -19.52
N VAL A 48 14.25 -3.88 -18.77
CA VAL A 48 14.29 -4.71 -17.56
C VAL A 48 14.82 -6.11 -17.89
N ASP A 49 14.34 -6.73 -18.96
CA ASP A 49 14.83 -8.04 -19.43
C ASP A 49 16.31 -7.97 -19.85
N LYS A 50 16.69 -6.93 -20.62
CA LYS A 50 18.07 -6.68 -21.06
C LYS A 50 19.06 -6.57 -19.89
N TYR A 51 18.64 -5.97 -18.80
CA TYR A 51 19.47 -5.74 -17.61
C TYR A 51 19.24 -6.78 -16.50
N ASP A 52 18.52 -7.87 -16.77
CA ASP A 52 18.23 -8.94 -15.80
C ASP A 52 17.64 -8.41 -14.48
N ASN A 53 16.66 -7.51 -14.59
CA ASN A 53 16.00 -6.84 -13.46
C ASN A 53 16.94 -6.06 -12.53
N LYS A 54 18.16 -5.75 -12.98
CA LYS A 54 19.20 -5.06 -12.21
C LYS A 54 19.49 -3.69 -12.82
N ASN A 55 20.22 -2.86 -12.07
CA ASN A 55 20.76 -1.58 -12.56
C ASN A 55 19.69 -0.58 -13.06
N TRP A 56 18.81 -0.16 -12.15
CA TRP A 56 17.74 0.82 -12.43
C TRP A 56 18.24 2.18 -12.90
N VAL A 57 19.50 2.53 -12.62
CA VAL A 57 20.14 3.75 -13.12
C VAL A 57 20.37 3.67 -14.63
N ALA A 58 20.88 2.55 -15.13
CA ALA A 58 21.03 2.33 -16.57
C ALA A 58 19.67 2.25 -17.26
N ILE A 59 18.72 1.52 -16.67
CA ILE A 59 17.35 1.39 -17.19
C ILE A 59 16.69 2.77 -17.36
N SER A 60 16.71 3.61 -16.32
CA SER A 60 16.05 4.92 -16.38
C SER A 60 16.69 5.85 -17.42
N LYS A 61 18.03 5.78 -17.56
CA LYS A 61 18.78 6.55 -18.55
C LYS A 61 18.45 6.12 -19.97
N GLU A 62 18.43 4.80 -20.24
CA GLU A 62 18.09 4.28 -21.56
C GLU A 62 16.61 4.42 -21.91
N LEU A 63 15.72 4.42 -20.90
CA LEU A 63 14.29 4.70 -21.10
C LEU A 63 14.10 6.08 -21.74
N GLY A 64 14.86 7.08 -21.25
CA GLY A 64 14.98 8.39 -21.88
C GLY A 64 13.75 9.29 -21.72
N THR A 65 12.89 8.99 -20.74
CA THR A 65 11.62 9.71 -20.50
C THR A 65 11.66 10.62 -19.28
N ASN A 66 12.86 10.93 -18.77
CA ASN A 66 13.10 11.66 -17.53
C ASN A 66 12.39 11.04 -16.30
N ARG A 67 12.22 9.71 -16.32
CA ARG A 67 11.86 8.93 -15.15
C ARG A 67 13.07 8.69 -14.29
N THR A 68 12.88 8.69 -12.98
CA THR A 68 13.95 8.33 -12.05
C THR A 68 14.13 6.81 -11.99
N PRO A 69 15.30 6.32 -11.53
CA PRO A 69 15.50 4.89 -11.26
C PRO A 69 14.41 4.34 -10.33
N PHE A 70 14.03 5.11 -9.31
CA PHE A 70 12.99 4.74 -8.35
C PHE A 70 11.62 4.58 -9.02
N GLN A 71 11.22 5.49 -9.92
CA GLN A 71 9.95 5.36 -10.65
C GLN A 71 9.92 4.13 -11.55
N CYS A 72 11.04 3.83 -12.24
CA CYS A 72 11.14 2.65 -13.09
C CYS A 72 11.03 1.35 -12.26
N PHE A 73 11.76 1.30 -11.15
CA PHE A 73 11.70 0.18 -10.20
C PHE A 73 10.30 0.00 -9.61
N GLN A 74 9.69 1.08 -9.14
CA GLN A 74 8.35 1.05 -8.55
C GLN A 74 7.32 0.54 -9.57
N TYR A 75 7.38 1.05 -10.81
CA TYR A 75 6.50 0.58 -11.88
C TYR A 75 6.71 -0.91 -12.16
N TYR A 76 7.96 -1.37 -12.26
CA TYR A 76 8.28 -2.77 -12.46
C TYR A 76 7.68 -3.65 -11.35
N GLN A 77 7.94 -3.32 -10.08
CA GLN A 77 7.43 -4.08 -8.93
C GLN A 77 5.90 -4.19 -8.94
N GLN A 78 5.20 -3.13 -9.34
CA GLN A 78 3.74 -3.09 -9.30
C GLN A 78 3.06 -3.72 -10.52
N HIS A 79 3.72 -3.70 -11.70
CA HIS A 79 3.04 -3.96 -12.97
C HIS A 79 3.73 -4.97 -13.88
N LEU A 80 5.00 -5.32 -13.63
CA LEU A 80 5.78 -6.22 -14.50
C LEU A 80 6.39 -7.40 -13.73
N ASN A 81 6.61 -7.25 -12.43
CA ASN A 81 7.14 -8.32 -11.59
C ASN A 81 6.07 -9.40 -11.44
N GLU A 82 6.23 -10.51 -12.15
CA GLU A 82 5.27 -11.63 -12.19
C GLU A 82 4.95 -12.18 -10.80
N LEU A 83 5.91 -12.10 -9.87
CA LEU A 83 5.70 -12.50 -8.48
C LEU A 83 4.66 -11.61 -7.78
N PHE A 84 4.54 -10.34 -8.14
CA PHE A 84 3.69 -9.35 -7.46
C PHE A 84 2.50 -8.83 -8.30
N THR A 85 2.52 -9.01 -9.62
CA THR A 85 1.41 -8.65 -10.50
C THR A 85 0.17 -9.51 -10.24
N LYS A 86 -1.02 -8.94 -10.49
CA LYS A 86 -2.36 -9.50 -10.21
C LYS A 86 -2.49 -10.99 -10.52
N ARG A 87 -2.14 -11.83 -9.55
CA ARG A 87 -2.47 -13.25 -9.49
C ARG A 87 -3.61 -13.42 -8.51
N ASP A 88 -4.60 -14.22 -8.88
CA ASP A 88 -5.72 -14.53 -7.99
C ASP A 88 -5.22 -15.26 -6.75
N TRP A 89 -5.93 -15.09 -5.63
CA TRP A 89 -5.65 -15.84 -4.41
C TRP A 89 -6.16 -17.26 -4.57
N THR A 90 -5.28 -18.22 -4.37
CA THR A 90 -5.64 -19.63 -4.33
C THR A 90 -6.12 -20.03 -2.94
N GLU A 91 -6.93 -21.09 -2.85
CA GLU A 91 -7.38 -21.63 -1.55
C GLU A 91 -6.18 -22.03 -0.66
N THR A 92 -5.10 -22.55 -1.26
CA THR A 92 -3.87 -22.88 -0.54
C THR A 92 -3.23 -21.64 0.09
N GLU A 93 -3.18 -20.52 -0.63
CA GLU A 93 -2.67 -19.28 -0.06
C GLU A 93 -3.57 -18.70 1.03
N ASP A 94 -4.88 -18.82 0.87
CA ASP A 94 -5.82 -18.39 1.90
C ASP A 94 -5.60 -19.20 3.19
N GLN A 95 -5.39 -20.51 3.09
CA GLN A 95 -5.06 -21.35 4.23
C GLN A 95 -3.74 -20.93 4.88
N ILE A 96 -2.69 -20.72 4.09
CA ILE A 96 -1.40 -20.22 4.60
C ILE A 96 -1.59 -18.86 5.29
N LEU A 97 -2.38 -17.96 4.70
CA LEU A 97 -2.65 -16.64 5.27
C LEU A 97 -3.34 -16.75 6.63
N VAL A 98 -4.30 -17.65 6.79
CA VAL A 98 -4.94 -17.93 8.08
C VAL A 98 -3.92 -18.42 9.10
N ASP A 99 -3.15 -19.45 8.77
CA ASP A 99 -2.20 -20.09 9.68
C ASP A 99 -1.09 -19.11 10.13
N VAL A 100 -0.58 -18.31 9.19
CA VAL A 100 0.47 -17.32 9.44
C VAL A 100 -0.07 -16.15 10.27
N VAL A 101 -1.29 -15.67 10.01
CA VAL A 101 -1.92 -14.62 10.83
C VAL A 101 -2.11 -15.10 12.25
N ASP A 102 -2.59 -16.32 12.45
CA ASP A 102 -2.75 -16.91 13.78
C ASP A 102 -1.41 -17.05 14.52
N SER A 103 -0.35 -17.39 13.80
CA SER A 103 0.99 -17.53 14.37
C SER A 103 1.68 -16.20 14.67
N CYS A 104 1.39 -15.14 13.90
CA CYS A 104 2.09 -13.86 13.99
C CYS A 104 1.33 -12.78 14.78
N ARG A 105 0.03 -12.97 15.05
CA ARG A 105 -0.78 -11.95 15.75
C ARG A 105 -0.53 -11.94 17.24
N VAL A 106 -0.60 -10.76 17.84
CA VAL A 106 -0.64 -10.58 19.29
C VAL A 106 -1.98 -9.94 19.65
N GLY A 107 -2.91 -10.76 20.14
CA GLY A 107 -4.31 -10.37 20.31
C GLY A 107 -4.92 -9.93 18.98
N LYS A 108 -5.36 -8.67 18.88
CA LYS A 108 -5.95 -8.08 17.66
C LYS A 108 -4.93 -7.42 16.73
N ILE A 109 -3.65 -7.36 17.12
CA ILE A 109 -2.61 -6.68 16.35
C ILE A 109 -1.93 -7.68 15.43
N ILE A 110 -1.92 -7.37 14.12
CA ILE A 110 -1.33 -8.21 13.08
C ILE A 110 -0.18 -7.45 12.41
N SER A 111 1.02 -8.03 12.42
CA SER A 111 2.18 -7.49 11.72
C SER A 111 2.18 -7.94 10.26
N TRP A 112 1.60 -7.14 9.37
CA TRP A 112 1.49 -7.48 7.94
C TRP A 112 2.83 -7.63 7.23
N THR A 113 3.84 -6.87 7.66
CA THR A 113 5.21 -7.02 7.16
C THR A 113 5.74 -8.41 7.50
N GLN A 114 5.53 -8.88 8.73
CA GLN A 114 5.92 -10.22 9.15
C GLN A 114 5.16 -11.31 8.39
N VAL A 115 3.84 -11.16 8.25
CA VAL A 115 2.99 -12.09 7.49
C VAL A 115 3.47 -12.23 6.05
N SER A 116 3.81 -11.13 5.38
CA SER A 116 4.24 -11.17 3.98
C SER A 116 5.54 -11.93 3.73
N TYR A 117 6.39 -12.13 4.74
CA TYR A 117 7.59 -12.95 4.57
C TYR A 117 7.28 -14.44 4.36
N PHE A 118 6.11 -14.90 4.84
CA PHE A 118 5.70 -16.31 4.72
C PHE A 118 4.82 -16.58 3.50
N ILE A 119 4.44 -15.54 2.74
CA ILE A 119 3.56 -15.67 1.58
C ILE A 119 4.28 -15.11 0.35
N GLU A 120 4.92 -16.01 -0.40
CA GLU A 120 5.72 -15.65 -1.56
C GLU A 120 4.89 -14.88 -2.60
N GLY A 121 5.45 -13.78 -3.12
CA GLY A 121 4.78 -12.96 -4.12
C GLY A 121 3.55 -12.18 -3.62
N ARG A 122 3.31 -12.09 -2.31
CA ARG A 122 2.30 -11.18 -1.74
C ARG A 122 2.97 -10.11 -0.89
N SER A 123 2.67 -8.86 -1.19
CA SER A 123 3.02 -7.73 -0.32
C SER A 123 2.19 -7.75 0.97
N SER A 124 2.71 -7.10 2.00
CA SER A 124 2.00 -6.87 3.27
C SER A 124 0.61 -6.27 3.08
N ASN A 125 0.48 -5.29 2.18
CA ASN A 125 -0.80 -4.68 1.84
C ASN A 125 -1.75 -5.67 1.17
N GLN A 126 -1.27 -6.53 0.25
CA GLN A 126 -2.12 -7.56 -0.37
C GLN A 126 -2.63 -8.56 0.67
N CYS A 127 -1.76 -8.99 1.61
CA CYS A 127 -2.14 -9.88 2.70
C CYS A 127 -3.22 -9.25 3.59
N ALA A 128 -3.04 -7.98 3.98
CA ALA A 128 -4.00 -7.25 4.80
C ALA A 128 -5.37 -7.10 4.12
N LEU A 129 -5.37 -6.74 2.83
CA LEU A 129 -6.59 -6.61 2.03
C LEU A 129 -7.31 -7.96 1.87
N ARG A 130 -6.56 -9.04 1.64
CA ARG A 130 -7.14 -10.39 1.53
C ARG A 130 -7.71 -10.85 2.87
N TRP A 131 -6.99 -10.64 3.96
CA TRP A 131 -7.47 -11.00 5.30
C TRP A 131 -8.80 -10.33 5.63
N ALA A 132 -8.98 -9.06 5.28
CA ALA A 132 -10.28 -8.39 5.46
C ALA A 132 -11.44 -9.12 4.74
N GLN A 133 -11.15 -9.81 3.63
CA GLN A 133 -12.12 -10.59 2.87
C GLN A 133 -12.33 -12.01 3.39
N ILE A 134 -11.30 -12.64 3.98
CA ILE A 134 -11.36 -14.07 4.36
C ILE A 134 -11.34 -14.33 5.87
N ASN A 135 -11.12 -13.30 6.70
CA ASN A 135 -11.01 -13.45 8.16
C ASN A 135 -12.22 -14.24 8.69
N PRO A 136 -12.00 -15.43 9.30
CA PRO A 136 -13.08 -16.31 9.76
C PRO A 136 -13.86 -15.73 10.95
N GLU A 137 -13.29 -14.78 11.69
CA GLU A 137 -13.96 -14.11 12.81
C GLU A 137 -15.05 -13.13 12.34
N ILE A 138 -15.05 -12.76 11.05
CA ILE A 138 -16.05 -11.87 10.47
C ILE A 138 -17.16 -12.72 9.85
N LYS A 139 -18.36 -12.68 10.46
CA LYS A 139 -19.58 -13.18 9.81
C LYS A 139 -19.90 -12.33 8.59
N ARG A 140 -20.11 -12.98 7.45
CA ARG A 140 -20.49 -12.36 6.17
C ARG A 140 -21.80 -12.98 5.72
N GLY A 141 -22.84 -12.18 5.49
CA GLY A 141 -24.15 -12.71 5.12
C GLY A 141 -25.29 -11.75 5.44
N LYS A 142 -26.52 -12.28 5.42
CA LYS A 142 -27.72 -11.54 5.83
C LYS A 142 -27.63 -11.23 7.32
N TRP A 143 -27.98 -10.01 7.66
CA TRP A 143 -28.13 -9.58 9.05
C TRP A 143 -29.27 -10.33 9.70
N SER A 144 -29.08 -10.75 10.94
CA SER A 144 -30.17 -11.31 11.76
C SER A 144 -30.85 -10.22 12.59
N ASP A 145 -32.09 -10.47 13.01
CA ASP A 145 -32.87 -9.54 13.84
C ASP A 145 -32.15 -9.22 15.17
N GLU A 146 -31.36 -10.16 15.69
CA GLU A 146 -30.51 -9.95 16.86
C GLU A 146 -29.36 -8.98 16.58
N GLU A 147 -28.72 -9.10 15.41
CA GLU A 147 -27.63 -8.22 14.98
C GLU A 147 -28.16 -6.79 14.74
N ASP A 148 -29.35 -6.66 14.15
CA ASP A 148 -30.05 -5.38 13.97
C ASP A 148 -30.34 -4.73 15.33
N THR A 149 -30.85 -5.50 16.28
CA THR A 149 -31.14 -5.01 17.63
C THR A 149 -29.89 -4.50 18.34
N VAL A 150 -28.76 -5.23 18.23
CA VAL A 150 -27.47 -4.82 18.81
C VAL A 150 -26.94 -3.56 18.13
N CYS A 151 -27.06 -3.47 16.81
CA CYS A 151 -26.63 -2.30 16.04
C CYS A 151 -27.39 -1.05 16.46
N ILE A 152 -28.73 -1.13 16.53
CA ILE A 152 -29.61 -0.04 16.98
C ILE A 152 -29.26 0.38 18.40
N LYS A 153 -29.11 -0.57 19.33
CA LYS A 153 -28.73 -0.27 20.72
C LYS A 153 -27.38 0.46 20.81
N ASN A 154 -26.38 0.02 20.06
CA ASN A 154 -25.07 0.67 20.04
C ASN A 154 -25.12 2.07 19.41
N LEU A 155 -25.90 2.27 18.35
CA LEU A 155 -26.12 3.58 17.75
C LEU A 155 -26.79 4.54 18.73
N VAL A 156 -27.82 4.10 19.44
CA VAL A 156 -28.51 4.91 20.46
C VAL A 156 -27.59 5.21 21.65
N ILE A 157 -26.81 4.24 22.13
CA ILE A 157 -25.84 4.47 23.22
C ILE A 157 -24.77 5.48 22.79
N ASN A 158 -24.25 5.35 21.57
CA ASN A 158 -23.24 6.27 21.06
C ASN A 158 -23.85 7.67 20.77
N SER A 159 -25.09 7.76 20.29
CA SER A 159 -25.76 9.04 20.10
C SER A 159 -26.09 9.73 21.43
N LEU A 160 -26.41 8.97 22.48
CA LEU A 160 -26.57 9.51 23.84
C LEU A 160 -25.25 9.94 24.47
N ARG A 161 -24.14 9.24 24.15
CA ARG A 161 -22.78 9.63 24.57
C ARG A 161 -22.29 10.89 23.86
N LEU A 162 -22.57 11.00 22.56
CA LEU A 162 -22.26 12.18 21.73
C LEU A 162 -23.26 13.32 21.98
N GLY A 163 -24.47 13.02 22.44
CA GLY A 163 -25.54 13.96 22.79
C GLY A 163 -25.29 14.78 24.06
N LYS A 164 -24.07 14.75 24.62
CA LYS A 164 -23.57 15.86 25.44
C LYS A 164 -23.05 17.04 24.61
N ASP A 165 -22.94 16.89 23.29
CA ASP A 165 -22.66 17.97 22.33
C ASP A 165 -23.56 17.83 21.06
N ASN A 166 -24.68 18.56 21.08
CA ASN A 166 -25.54 19.01 19.96
C ASN A 166 -26.19 18.01 18.97
N THR A 167 -27.53 17.91 19.11
CA THR A 167 -28.59 17.75 18.10
C THR A 167 -28.21 17.33 16.67
N VAL A 168 -28.55 16.07 16.31
CA VAL A 168 -28.93 15.71 14.94
C VAL A 168 -30.14 14.78 14.99
N ASN A 169 -31.28 15.26 14.48
CA ASN A 169 -32.49 14.47 14.27
C ASN A 169 -32.25 13.50 13.11
N TYR A 170 -32.43 12.20 13.37
CA TYR A 170 -32.62 11.22 12.30
C TYR A 170 -34.11 10.91 12.24
N GLU A 171 -34.82 11.53 11.31
CA GLU A 171 -36.14 11.04 10.86
C GLU A 171 -35.90 9.75 10.07
N ILE A 172 -36.52 8.67 10.55
CA ILE A 172 -36.52 7.36 9.88
C ILE A 172 -37.58 7.44 8.77
N VAL A 173 -37.14 7.30 7.51
CA VAL A 173 -38.00 7.00 6.35
C VAL A 173 -37.88 5.51 6.06
#